data_AF-A0A4S8MRT4-F1
#
_entry.id   AF-A0A4S8MRT4-F1
#
_cell.length_a   1.000
_cell.length_b   1.000
_cell.length_c   1.000
_cell.angle_alpha   90.00
_cell.angle_beta   90.00
_cell.angle_gamma   90.00
#
_symmetry.space_group_name_H-M   'P 1'
#
loop_
_entity.id
_entity.type
_entity.pdbx_description
1 polymer ?
#
loop_
_entity_poly.entity_id
_entity_poly.type
_entity_poly.pdbx_seq_one_letter_code
_entity_poly.pdbx_strand_id
1 'polypeptide(L)'
;MSANKPSASPPLPDGGIHFFHGTNHSQFENMTLNNVGRNQTHDHRGWSSDTIHHDSRRFETINGGYTENDHRQMDRNIENVHTYHEYQGSHGNSTNNYSEETRVTTTSTQLLPSRSSNPIAQPDRPRENENPSALRGPYAIGRDLSQVTIHQDREAALQNLPQDFRSAFIEYFVPAIIELTGTLRAWADPSTDQIRAVWQSVMPQDLQSNLSDSRWGPTIHNAILASLDNWRNAFASAAIEAVKDVVNRVSEARQDPQNYILRLREGDHRFRRYYFTDVSEDERGQPIRKGPFQSELISRTFSEHFKVINSVQPEHRLVGRATGAIVLSILAIERALNFYSSGTLEIPPGQEGEFSRANWDDKTTILQGRAHAIRTTSQIQSLFGRNRDGVERVSVEKWNEIVKKAMEYASPSSQMLEGVDEDEMDEDFTY
;
A
#
# COMPACT_ATOMS: atom_id res chain seq x y z
N MET A 1 23.13 6.85 72.04
CA MET A 1 23.65 7.49 70.82
C MET A 1 22.45 7.74 69.91
N SER A 2 22.05 9.00 69.78
CA SER A 2 20.91 9.45 68.95
C SER A 2 21.31 9.56 67.49
N ALA A 3 20.45 9.13 66.57
CA ALA A 3 20.59 9.41 65.15
C ALA A 3 19.21 9.59 64.47
N ASN A 4 18.85 10.86 64.32
CA ASN A 4 18.24 11.58 63.19
C ASN A 4 17.15 10.94 62.31
N LYS A 5 16.03 11.69 62.30
CA LYS A 5 14.92 11.71 61.32
C LYS A 5 15.35 12.35 59.98
N PRO A 6 14.59 12.10 58.89
CA PRO A 6 14.95 12.48 57.52
C PRO A 6 14.54 13.91 57.13
N SER A 7 15.29 14.47 56.18
CA SER A 7 15.12 15.80 55.58
C SER A 7 13.97 15.82 54.56
N ALA A 8 13.23 16.93 54.58
CA ALA A 8 12.09 17.22 53.73
C ALA A 8 12.48 17.57 52.28
N SER A 9 11.59 17.23 51.34
CA SER A 9 11.63 17.63 49.93
C SER A 9 11.16 19.08 49.73
N PRO A 10 11.66 19.80 48.71
CA PRO A 10 11.19 21.15 48.36
C PRO A 10 9.91 21.12 47.52
N PRO A 11 9.10 22.20 47.52
CA PRO A 11 7.82 22.27 46.80
C PRO A 11 8.00 22.57 45.31
N LEU A 12 7.07 22.04 44.50
CA LEU A 12 6.90 22.34 43.07
C LEU A 12 6.29 23.73 42.87
N PRO A 13 6.66 24.48 41.82
CA PRO A 13 6.02 25.73 41.48
C PRO A 13 4.69 25.50 40.74
N ASP A 14 3.68 26.18 41.25
CA ASP A 14 2.34 26.39 40.70
C ASP A 14 2.41 27.41 39.56
N GLY A 15 1.99 27.00 38.35
CA GLY A 15 2.11 27.76 37.11
C GLY A 15 0.75 28.13 36.55
N GLY A 16 0.26 29.31 36.93
CA GLY A 16 -1.07 29.82 36.64
C GLY A 16 -1.41 30.06 35.17
N ILE A 17 -2.69 29.87 34.89
CA ILE A 17 -3.42 30.23 33.69
C ILE A 17 -3.88 31.68 33.86
N HIS A 18 -3.69 32.54 32.85
CA HIS A 18 -4.50 33.71 32.44
C HIS A 18 -3.63 34.83 31.83
N PHE A 19 -3.90 35.19 30.57
CA PHE A 19 -4.20 36.54 30.05
C PHE A 19 -3.86 36.66 28.56
N PHE A 20 -4.88 36.84 27.71
CA PHE A 20 -4.96 37.93 26.72
C PHE A 20 -6.43 38.05 26.29
N HIS A 21 -7.07 39.13 26.73
CA HIS A 21 -8.31 39.66 26.17
C HIS A 21 -7.97 40.82 25.24
N GLY A 22 -8.64 40.88 24.10
CA GLY A 22 -8.91 42.13 23.38
C GLY A 22 -8.15 42.31 22.06
N THR A 23 -8.88 42.19 20.95
CA THR A 23 -9.16 43.36 20.08
C THR A 23 -10.30 43.04 19.13
N ASN A 24 -11.09 44.08 18.92
CA ASN A 24 -12.41 44.11 18.31
C ASN A 24 -12.34 44.47 16.82
N HIS A 25 -13.36 44.04 16.09
CA HIS A 25 -13.99 44.72 14.94
C HIS A 25 -13.23 44.75 13.61
N SER A 26 -13.80 44.04 12.63
CA SER A 26 -13.78 44.45 11.22
C SER A 26 -15.18 44.18 10.66
N GLN A 27 -15.94 45.26 10.49
CA GLN A 27 -17.17 45.28 9.72
C GLN A 27 -16.82 45.20 8.24
N PHE A 28 -17.51 44.33 7.49
CA PHE A 28 -17.65 44.49 6.05
C PHE A 28 -19.12 44.81 5.75
N GLU A 29 -19.34 46.06 5.36
CA GLU A 29 -20.59 46.53 4.79
C GLU A 29 -20.72 46.08 3.33
N ASN A 30 -21.98 45.86 2.91
CA ASN A 30 -22.48 45.87 1.53
C ASN A 30 -21.98 44.80 0.55
N MET A 31 -22.62 43.63 0.57
CA MET A 31 -23.05 42.96 -0.67
C MET A 31 -24.41 42.27 -0.47
N THR A 32 -25.44 42.80 -1.13
CA THR A 32 -26.76 42.18 -1.26
C THR A 32 -26.67 41.17 -2.42
N LEU A 33 -26.73 39.87 -2.11
CA LEU A 33 -26.91 38.83 -3.14
C LEU A 33 -28.31 38.23 -2.99
N ASN A 34 -29.19 38.62 -3.93
CA ASN A 34 -30.47 37.99 -4.17
C ASN A 34 -30.21 36.57 -4.69
N ASN A 35 -30.62 35.54 -3.94
CA ASN A 35 -30.71 34.19 -4.49
C ASN A 35 -32.18 33.79 -4.63
N VAL A 36 -32.62 33.81 -5.89
CA VAL A 36 -33.93 33.39 -6.35
C VAL A 36 -33.94 31.86 -6.38
N GLY A 37 -34.95 31.26 -5.75
CA GLY A 37 -34.99 29.83 -5.51
C GLY A 37 -35.15 28.94 -6.74
N ARG A 38 -35.07 27.63 -6.49
CA ARG A 38 -36.02 26.64 -7.00
C ARG A 38 -35.82 25.29 -6.32
N ASN A 39 -36.87 24.83 -5.65
CA ASN A 39 -37.09 23.42 -5.34
C ASN A 39 -37.15 22.65 -6.66
N GLN A 40 -36.31 21.63 -6.81
CA GLN A 40 -36.49 20.57 -7.80
C GLN A 40 -36.63 19.25 -7.04
N THR A 41 -37.87 18.81 -6.89
CA THR A 41 -38.22 17.44 -6.52
C THR A 41 -38.06 16.57 -7.76
N HIS A 42 -37.12 15.62 -7.73
CA HIS A 42 -37.01 14.57 -8.74
C HIS A 42 -37.65 13.29 -8.23
N ASP A 43 -38.80 12.96 -8.81
CA ASP A 43 -39.38 11.61 -8.80
C ASP A 43 -38.51 10.67 -9.64
N HIS A 44 -38.13 9.51 -9.10
CA HIS A 44 -37.60 8.40 -9.88
C HIS A 44 -38.43 7.13 -9.66
N ARG A 45 -39.47 6.99 -10.48
CA ARG A 45 -40.00 5.69 -10.93
C ARG A 45 -39.37 5.35 -12.28
N GLY A 46 -38.99 4.09 -12.47
CA GLY A 46 -38.82 3.51 -13.80
C GLY A 46 -37.53 2.68 -13.96
N TRP A 47 -37.67 1.38 -13.80
CA TRP A 47 -36.70 0.39 -14.31
C TRP A 47 -36.62 0.46 -15.83
N SER A 48 -35.40 0.56 -16.38
CA SER A 48 -35.08 0.25 -17.78
C SER A 48 -34.03 -0.85 -17.79
N SER A 49 -34.37 -1.98 -18.41
CA SER A 49 -33.44 -3.06 -18.74
C SER A 49 -32.75 -2.71 -20.05
N ASP A 50 -31.51 -2.25 -19.98
CA ASP A 50 -30.73 -1.97 -21.19
C ASP A 50 -30.27 -3.28 -21.83
N THR A 51 -30.82 -3.55 -23.01
CA THR A 51 -30.41 -4.64 -23.91
C THR A 51 -29.17 -4.17 -24.66
N ILE A 52 -28.09 -4.96 -24.64
CA ILE A 52 -26.84 -4.65 -25.37
C ILE A 52 -27.11 -4.85 -26.86
N HIS A 53 -27.11 -3.76 -27.63
CA HIS A 53 -27.16 -3.80 -29.09
C HIS A 53 -25.74 -3.95 -29.68
N HIS A 54 -25.59 -4.87 -30.64
CA HIS A 54 -24.38 -5.02 -31.44
C HIS A 54 -24.40 -4.00 -32.59
N ASP A 55 -23.90 -2.80 -32.33
CA ASP A 55 -23.76 -1.78 -33.37
C ASP A 55 -22.47 -2.01 -34.17
N SER A 56 -22.63 -2.39 -35.45
CA SER A 56 -21.56 -2.33 -36.45
C SER A 56 -21.58 -0.95 -37.12
N ARG A 57 -20.41 -0.31 -37.24
CA ARG A 57 -20.27 0.96 -37.96
C ARG A 57 -19.64 0.70 -39.31
N ARG A 58 -20.27 1.21 -40.36
CA ARG A 58 -19.79 1.12 -41.73
C ARG A 58 -19.36 2.50 -42.19
N PHE A 59 -18.11 2.61 -42.65
CA PHE A 59 -17.59 3.85 -43.22
C PHE A 59 -17.43 3.66 -44.72
N GLU A 60 -18.12 4.49 -45.49
CA GLU A 60 -17.94 4.54 -46.94
C GLU A 60 -16.92 5.61 -47.30
N THR A 61 -15.93 5.22 -48.11
CA THR A 61 -15.03 6.16 -48.78
C THR A 61 -15.09 5.96 -50.28
N ILE A 62 -14.69 6.99 -51.03
CA ILE A 62 -14.77 7.06 -52.50
C ILE A 62 -14.02 5.91 -53.19
N ASN A 63 -13.08 5.24 -52.50
CA ASN A 63 -12.29 4.12 -53.05
C ASN A 63 -12.56 2.76 -52.34
N GLY A 64 -13.71 2.61 -51.67
CA GLY A 64 -14.12 1.36 -51.01
C GLY A 64 -14.30 1.54 -49.51
N GLY A 65 -15.43 1.06 -48.99
CA GLY A 65 -15.74 1.08 -47.56
C GLY A 65 -15.17 -0.14 -46.83
N TYR A 66 -14.83 0.03 -45.56
CA TYR A 66 -14.52 -1.08 -44.66
C TYR A 66 -15.48 -1.06 -43.47
N THR A 67 -15.72 -2.26 -42.93
CA THR A 67 -16.59 -2.47 -41.77
C THR A 67 -15.70 -2.81 -40.57
N GLU A 68 -15.81 -2.03 -39.50
CA GLU A 68 -15.09 -2.30 -38.27
C GLU A 68 -16.03 -3.08 -37.33
N ASN A 69 -15.67 -4.34 -37.04
CA ASN A 69 -16.35 -5.16 -36.05
C ASN A 69 -15.58 -5.05 -34.74
N ASP A 70 -16.16 -4.37 -33.76
CA ASP A 70 -15.56 -4.20 -32.44
C ASP A 70 -15.71 -5.51 -31.64
N HIS A 71 -14.74 -6.42 -31.78
CA HIS A 71 -14.64 -7.64 -30.97
C HIS A 71 -13.70 -7.44 -29.78
N ARG A 72 -13.92 -6.38 -29.01
CA ARG A 72 -13.30 -6.26 -27.69
C ARG A 72 -14.10 -7.06 -26.70
N GLN A 73 -13.62 -8.27 -26.42
CA GLN A 73 -13.97 -8.99 -25.20
C GLN A 73 -13.44 -8.15 -24.04
N MET A 74 -14.30 -7.29 -23.49
CA MET A 74 -14.01 -6.61 -22.23
C MET A 74 -14.28 -7.62 -21.12
N ASP A 75 -13.23 -8.18 -20.54
CA ASP A 75 -13.30 -8.84 -19.24
C ASP A 75 -13.56 -7.76 -18.18
N ARG A 76 -14.85 -7.45 -18.02
CA ARG A 76 -15.32 -6.66 -16.89
C ARG A 76 -15.38 -7.60 -15.69
N ASN A 77 -14.49 -7.39 -14.71
CA ASN A 77 -14.80 -7.76 -13.33
C ASN A 77 -15.93 -6.84 -12.86
N ILE A 78 -17.16 -7.22 -13.18
CA ILE A 78 -18.35 -6.66 -12.54
C ILE A 78 -18.42 -7.33 -11.18
N GLU A 79 -18.00 -6.62 -10.14
CA GLU A 79 -18.33 -7.00 -8.77
C GLU A 79 -19.85 -7.14 -8.70
N ASN A 80 -20.32 -8.35 -8.37
CA ASN A 80 -21.73 -8.63 -8.15
C ASN A 80 -22.26 -7.67 -7.08
N VAL A 81 -23.10 -6.74 -7.49
CA VAL A 81 -23.92 -5.92 -6.60
C VAL A 81 -24.97 -6.86 -5.99
N HIS A 82 -24.63 -7.49 -4.87
CA HIS A 82 -25.63 -8.05 -3.98
C HIS A 82 -26.17 -6.92 -3.11
N THR A 83 -27.47 -6.69 -3.22
CA THR A 83 -28.26 -5.76 -2.43
C THR A 83 -28.16 -6.16 -0.96
N TYR A 84 -27.42 -5.39 -0.16
CA TYR A 84 -27.41 -5.54 1.29
C TYR A 84 -28.42 -4.58 1.89
N HIS A 85 -29.39 -5.10 2.63
CA HIS A 85 -30.27 -4.29 3.47
C HIS A 85 -29.52 -3.91 4.76
N GLU A 86 -29.15 -2.64 4.86
CA GLU A 86 -28.66 -2.05 6.11
C GLU A 86 -29.84 -1.90 7.09
N TYR A 87 -29.75 -2.58 8.24
CA TYR A 87 -30.75 -2.48 9.30
C TYR A 87 -30.62 -1.09 9.95
N GLN A 88 -31.58 -0.20 9.68
CA GLN A 88 -31.69 1.08 10.38
C GLN A 88 -32.19 0.83 11.81
N GLY A 89 -31.27 0.95 12.77
CA GLY A 89 -31.60 1.09 14.19
C GLY A 89 -32.28 2.43 14.46
N SER A 90 -33.36 2.34 15.23
CA SER A 90 -34.34 3.39 15.53
C SER A 90 -33.79 4.59 16.32
N HIS A 91 -34.11 5.79 15.80
CA HIS A 91 -34.38 7.08 16.44
C HIS A 91 -33.40 7.68 17.47
N GLY A 92 -32.77 8.78 17.05
CA GLY A 92 -32.27 9.87 17.90
C GLY A 92 -32.02 11.11 17.05
N ASN A 93 -32.96 12.05 17.06
CA ASN A 93 -32.89 13.36 16.40
C ASN A 93 -31.59 14.10 16.76
N SER A 94 -30.75 14.43 15.77
CA SER A 94 -29.85 15.58 15.85
C SER A 94 -29.44 16.01 14.46
N THR A 95 -30.06 17.09 13.99
CA THR A 95 -29.62 17.89 12.86
C THR A 95 -28.30 18.56 13.22
N ASN A 96 -27.21 18.26 12.51
CA ASN A 96 -26.12 19.21 12.32
C ASN A 96 -25.33 18.85 11.05
N ASN A 97 -25.49 19.73 10.05
CA ASN A 97 -24.67 19.78 8.84
C ASN A 97 -23.27 20.27 9.21
N TYR A 98 -22.23 19.47 8.98
CA TYR A 98 -20.89 19.98 8.74
C TYR A 98 -20.19 19.08 7.72
N SER A 99 -19.90 19.67 6.56
CA SER A 99 -19.10 19.09 5.49
C SER A 99 -17.67 19.57 5.68
N GLU A 100 -16.73 18.67 5.99
CA GLU A 100 -15.30 18.99 5.89
C GLU A 100 -14.81 18.68 4.47
N GLU A 101 -14.72 19.73 3.66
CA GLU A 101 -13.91 19.74 2.43
C GLU A 101 -12.43 19.66 2.82
N THR A 102 -11.79 18.52 2.59
CA THR A 102 -10.33 18.46 2.52
C THR A 102 -9.89 18.92 1.14
N ARG A 103 -9.62 20.22 0.99
CA ARG A 103 -8.96 20.78 -0.20
C ARG A 103 -7.49 20.40 -0.19
N VAL A 104 -7.07 19.57 -1.14
CA VAL A 104 -5.65 19.36 -1.48
C VAL A 104 -5.31 20.28 -2.64
N THR A 105 -4.67 21.41 -2.35
CA THR A 105 -4.09 22.31 -3.35
C THR A 105 -2.73 21.76 -3.76
N THR A 106 -2.62 21.22 -4.97
CA THR A 106 -1.32 20.94 -5.61
C THR A 106 -1.05 22.03 -6.65
N THR A 107 -0.28 23.05 -6.24
CA THR A 107 0.23 24.09 -7.15
C THR A 107 1.53 23.58 -7.77
N SER A 108 1.48 23.12 -9.01
CA SER A 108 2.68 22.85 -9.83
C SER A 108 3.02 24.10 -10.63
N THR A 109 3.97 24.88 -10.14
CA THR A 109 4.48 26.08 -10.82
C THR A 109 5.62 25.68 -11.74
N GLN A 110 5.34 25.49 -13.03
CA GLN A 110 6.39 25.40 -14.06
C GLN A 110 6.72 26.81 -14.56
N LEU A 111 7.91 27.30 -14.21
CA LEU A 111 8.52 28.51 -14.74
C LEU A 111 9.25 28.17 -16.05
N LEU A 112 8.77 28.73 -17.17
CA LEU A 112 9.49 28.83 -18.44
C LEU A 112 10.20 30.18 -18.51
N PRO A 113 11.47 30.27 -18.93
CA PRO A 113 12.10 31.54 -19.21
C PRO A 113 11.80 32.04 -20.63
N SER A 114 11.64 33.36 -20.65
CA SER A 114 11.24 34.31 -21.69
C SER A 114 11.94 34.21 -23.05
N ARG A 115 11.13 34.44 -24.10
CA ARG A 115 11.56 34.83 -25.45
C ARG A 115 12.20 36.22 -25.45
N SER A 116 13.33 36.36 -26.14
CA SER A 116 13.96 37.62 -26.54
C SER A 116 13.95 37.73 -28.07
N SER A 117 13.72 38.95 -28.55
CA SER A 117 13.48 39.35 -29.94
C SER A 117 14.77 39.45 -30.80
N ASN A 118 14.59 39.24 -32.13
CA ASN A 118 15.52 39.35 -33.28
C ASN A 118 16.14 40.76 -33.48
N PRO A 119 16.82 41.15 -34.61
CA PRO A 119 17.35 40.42 -35.82
C PRO A 119 18.76 40.88 -36.29
N ILE A 120 19.46 40.16 -37.20
CA ILE A 120 20.30 40.72 -38.32
C ILE A 120 20.44 39.64 -39.44
N ALA A 121 20.43 40.09 -40.70
CA ALA A 121 20.35 39.31 -41.93
C ALA A 121 21.71 39.04 -42.66
N GLN A 122 21.64 38.08 -43.60
CA GLN A 122 22.46 37.83 -44.82
C GLN A 122 23.64 36.81 -44.77
N PRO A 123 24.12 36.26 -45.92
CA PRO A 123 23.40 35.39 -46.86
C PRO A 123 24.24 34.16 -47.33
N ASP A 124 23.58 33.25 -48.08
CA ASP A 124 24.07 32.29 -49.10
C ASP A 124 25.34 31.45 -48.89
N ARG A 125 25.18 30.11 -48.86
CA ARG A 125 25.97 29.13 -49.65
C ARG A 125 25.39 27.70 -49.62
N PRO A 126 25.73 26.83 -50.60
CA PRO A 126 24.85 25.81 -51.16
C PRO A 126 24.96 24.41 -50.54
N ARG A 127 23.94 23.61 -50.90
CA ARG A 127 23.75 22.16 -50.78
C ARG A 127 25.03 21.33 -50.97
N GLU A 128 25.13 20.26 -50.19
CA GLU A 128 25.22 18.85 -50.63
C GLU A 128 25.62 17.96 -49.43
N ASN A 129 24.73 17.09 -48.97
CA ASN A 129 24.93 15.64 -49.12
C ASN A 129 23.86 14.84 -48.38
N GLU A 130 23.36 13.87 -49.14
CA GLU A 130 22.43 12.83 -48.77
C GLU A 130 23.12 11.83 -47.83
N ASN A 131 22.42 11.36 -46.79
CA ASN A 131 22.55 9.96 -46.41
C ASN A 131 21.31 9.45 -45.65
N PRO A 132 20.90 8.19 -45.89
CA PRO A 132 19.58 7.69 -45.54
C PRO A 132 19.61 6.99 -44.17
N SER A 133 18.74 7.42 -43.28
CA SER A 133 18.32 6.64 -42.10
C SER A 133 16.91 7.06 -41.68
N ALA A 134 16.00 7.09 -42.66
CA ALA A 134 14.57 7.16 -42.42
C ALA A 134 14.02 5.74 -42.45
N LEU A 135 14.05 5.07 -41.29
CA LEU A 135 13.20 3.91 -40.95
C LEU A 135 13.38 3.59 -39.45
N ARG A 136 13.04 4.56 -38.59
CA ARG A 136 12.62 4.29 -37.21
C ARG A 136 11.20 4.80 -37.07
N GLY A 137 10.25 3.87 -37.05
CA GLY A 137 8.84 4.18 -36.78
C GLY A 137 8.67 4.75 -35.37
N PRO A 138 7.67 5.62 -35.14
CA PRO A 138 7.52 6.39 -33.90
C PRO A 138 6.88 5.61 -32.73
N TYR A 139 6.92 4.28 -32.71
CA TYR A 139 6.32 3.46 -31.66
C TYR A 139 7.28 2.37 -31.15
N ALA A 140 8.53 2.72 -30.87
CA ALA A 140 9.28 1.95 -29.89
C ALA A 140 8.76 2.36 -28.52
N ILE A 141 7.86 1.55 -27.95
CA ILE A 141 7.55 1.59 -26.52
C ILE A 141 8.90 1.45 -25.82
N GLY A 142 9.43 2.57 -25.35
CA GLY A 142 10.64 2.60 -24.56
C GLY A 142 10.38 1.75 -23.34
N ARG A 143 10.94 0.55 -23.32
CA ARG A 143 11.06 -0.24 -22.10
C ARG A 143 11.64 0.71 -21.07
N ASP A 144 10.93 0.91 -19.98
CA ASP A 144 11.32 1.84 -18.91
C ASP A 144 12.51 1.25 -18.16
N LEU A 145 13.69 1.29 -18.81
CA LEU A 145 14.98 0.86 -18.27
C LEU A 145 15.31 1.63 -16.99
N SER A 146 14.64 2.76 -16.75
CA SER A 146 14.90 3.63 -15.61
C SER A 146 14.72 2.91 -14.27
N GLN A 147 13.67 2.10 -14.07
CA GLN A 147 13.43 1.47 -12.76
C GLN A 147 14.40 0.33 -12.45
N VAL A 148 14.72 -0.50 -13.44
CA VAL A 148 15.71 -1.57 -13.28
C VAL A 148 17.09 -0.96 -13.01
N THR A 149 17.47 0.09 -13.73
CA THR A 149 18.73 0.80 -13.49
C THR A 149 18.74 1.49 -12.12
N ILE A 150 17.64 2.13 -11.70
CA ILE A 150 17.51 2.73 -10.36
C ILE A 150 17.66 1.66 -9.27
N HIS A 151 17.08 0.47 -9.44
CA HIS A 151 17.22 -0.62 -8.48
C HIS A 151 18.67 -1.12 -8.40
N GLN A 152 19.32 -1.34 -9.54
CA GLN A 152 20.72 -1.76 -9.60
C GLN A 152 21.65 -0.71 -8.96
N ASP A 153 21.43 0.57 -9.22
CA ASP A 153 22.21 1.66 -8.62
C ASP A 153 22.02 1.71 -7.09
N ARG A 154 20.80 1.46 -6.61
CA ARG A 154 20.47 1.37 -5.17
C ARG A 154 21.15 0.19 -4.50
N GLU A 155 21.14 -0.99 -5.12
CA GLU A 155 21.84 -2.18 -4.61
C GLU A 155 23.36 -1.98 -4.59
N ALA A 156 23.91 -1.37 -5.65
CA ALA A 156 25.33 -1.01 -5.71
C ALA A 156 25.73 -0.03 -4.60
N ALA A 157 24.85 0.90 -4.23
CA ALA A 157 25.12 1.86 -3.16
C ALA A 157 25.40 1.17 -1.81
N LEU A 158 24.67 0.09 -1.47
CA LEU A 158 24.94 -0.69 -0.27
C LEU A 158 26.32 -1.38 -0.33
N GLN A 159 26.70 -1.87 -1.51
CA GLN A 159 28.00 -2.54 -1.71
C GLN A 159 29.18 -1.56 -1.66
N ASN A 160 28.96 -0.30 -1.99
CA ASN A 160 29.97 0.76 -2.01
C ASN A 160 30.29 1.36 -0.62
N LEU A 161 29.57 0.96 0.43
CA LEU A 161 29.91 1.34 1.80
C LEU A 161 31.16 0.59 2.29
N PRO A 162 32.08 1.26 3.02
CA PRO A 162 33.17 0.58 3.71
C PRO A 162 32.67 -0.59 4.56
N GLN A 163 33.42 -1.69 4.61
CA GLN A 163 32.96 -2.95 5.20
C GLN A 163 32.41 -2.79 6.62
N ASP A 164 33.17 -2.14 7.52
CA ASP A 164 32.77 -1.95 8.92
C ASP A 164 31.50 -1.08 9.03
N PHE A 165 31.41 -0.05 8.18
CA PHE A 165 30.24 0.80 8.11
C PHE A 165 29.01 0.05 7.60
N ARG A 166 29.19 -0.78 6.56
CA ARG A 166 28.14 -1.61 6.00
C ARG A 166 27.60 -2.62 7.01
N SER A 167 28.46 -3.25 7.80
CA SER A 167 28.04 -4.16 8.87
C SER A 167 27.16 -3.44 9.88
N ALA A 168 27.60 -2.30 10.42
CA ALA A 168 26.81 -1.50 11.37
C ALA A 168 25.49 -0.99 10.77
N PHE A 169 25.51 -0.59 9.49
CA PHE A 169 24.32 -0.17 8.77
C PHE A 169 23.28 -1.31 8.67
N ILE A 170 23.71 -2.51 8.29
CA ILE A 170 22.82 -3.66 8.14
C ILE A 170 22.35 -4.21 9.49
N GLU A 171 23.23 -4.24 10.49
CA GLU A 171 22.92 -4.85 11.80
C GLU A 171 22.06 -3.94 12.67
N TYR A 172 22.34 -2.64 12.70
CA TYR A 172 21.67 -1.70 13.62
C TYR A 172 20.64 -0.82 12.92
N PHE A 173 21.02 -0.21 11.80
CA PHE A 173 20.18 0.82 11.19
C PHE A 173 19.04 0.28 10.34
N VAL A 174 19.30 -0.70 9.47
CA VAL A 174 18.29 -1.27 8.57
C VAL A 174 17.07 -1.83 9.33
N PRO A 175 17.24 -2.63 10.40
CA PRO A 175 16.10 -3.13 11.18
C PRO A 175 15.30 -1.99 11.82
N ALA A 176 15.97 -0.98 12.38
CA ALA A 176 15.31 0.14 13.06
C ALA A 176 14.54 1.05 12.09
N ILE A 177 15.09 1.34 10.90
CA ILE A 177 14.39 2.15 9.90
C ILE A 177 13.21 1.39 9.27
N ILE A 178 13.31 0.06 9.14
CA ILE A 178 12.21 -0.80 8.71
C ILE A 178 11.11 -0.86 9.77
N GLU A 179 11.47 -0.96 11.06
CA GLU A 179 10.51 -0.87 12.17
C GLU A 179 9.73 0.45 12.09
N LEU A 180 10.43 1.59 11.95
CA LEU A 180 9.78 2.89 11.77
C LEU A 180 8.86 2.89 10.55
N THR A 181 9.39 2.48 9.40
CA THR A 181 8.64 2.51 8.13
C THR A 181 7.40 1.62 8.19
N GLY A 182 7.47 0.50 8.93
CA GLY A 182 6.33 -0.38 9.19
C GLY A 182 5.18 0.32 9.93
N THR A 183 5.45 1.37 10.71
CA THR A 183 4.41 2.15 11.42
C THR A 183 3.78 3.26 10.56
N LEU A 184 4.39 3.63 9.43
CA LEU A 184 3.88 4.68 8.55
C LEU A 184 2.70 4.17 7.70
N ARG A 185 2.08 5.05 6.90
CA ARG A 185 1.13 4.61 5.85
C ARG A 185 1.84 3.66 4.91
N ALA A 186 1.16 2.63 4.42
CA ALA A 186 1.73 1.75 3.40
C ALA A 186 2.29 2.56 2.22
N TRP A 187 3.42 2.08 1.70
CA TRP A 187 4.25 2.74 0.71
C TRP A 187 4.94 4.04 1.15
N ALA A 188 4.62 4.66 2.28
CA ALA A 188 5.32 5.88 2.69
C ALA A 188 6.81 5.60 2.97
N ASP A 189 7.66 6.55 2.60
CA ASP A 189 9.06 6.57 2.99
C ASP A 189 9.22 7.46 4.23
N PRO A 190 10.15 7.13 5.15
CA PRO A 190 10.45 7.98 6.28
C PRO A 190 11.02 9.32 5.80
N SER A 191 10.62 10.41 6.45
CA SER A 191 11.17 11.75 6.18
C SER A 191 12.66 11.83 6.54
N THR A 192 13.37 12.82 6.01
CA THR A 192 14.80 13.04 6.32
C THR A 192 15.05 13.21 7.82
N ASP A 193 14.16 13.89 8.54
CA ASP A 193 14.29 14.10 9.98
C ASP A 193 14.05 12.80 10.77
N GLN A 194 13.10 11.97 10.33
CA GLN A 194 12.88 10.63 10.86
C GLN A 194 14.09 9.72 10.65
N ILE A 195 14.65 9.71 9.44
CA ILE A 195 15.87 8.97 9.12
C ILE A 195 17.01 9.41 10.04
N ARG A 196 17.21 10.73 10.20
CA ARG A 196 18.26 11.29 11.07
C ARG A 196 18.05 10.91 12.53
N ALA A 197 16.81 10.94 13.03
CA ALA A 197 16.49 10.56 14.39
C ALA A 197 16.80 9.08 14.67
N VAL A 198 16.38 8.18 13.78
CA VAL A 198 16.72 6.74 13.88
C VAL A 198 18.23 6.57 13.82
N TRP A 199 18.91 7.26 12.90
CA TRP A 199 20.36 7.16 12.71
C TRP A 199 21.12 7.51 13.97
N GLN A 200 20.80 8.65 14.57
CA GLN A 200 21.41 9.12 15.81
C GLN A 200 21.12 8.18 16.99
N SER A 201 19.99 7.49 16.97
CA SER A 201 19.58 6.59 18.05
C SER A 201 20.30 5.24 18.02
N VAL A 202 20.60 4.68 16.85
CA VAL A 202 21.06 3.27 16.74
C VAL A 202 22.47 3.12 16.19
N MET A 203 23.02 4.13 15.51
CA MET A 203 24.35 4.04 14.94
C MET A 203 25.44 4.30 15.99
N PRO A 204 26.57 3.57 15.94
CA PRO A 204 27.76 3.86 16.73
C PRO A 204 28.19 5.33 16.63
N GLN A 205 28.61 5.92 17.76
CA GLN A 205 28.85 7.36 17.90
C GLN A 205 29.86 7.91 16.87
N ASP A 206 30.88 7.12 16.53
CA ASP A 206 31.90 7.44 15.52
C ASP A 206 31.35 7.49 14.09
N LEU A 207 30.26 6.77 13.80
CA LEU A 207 29.60 6.71 12.50
C LEU A 207 28.45 7.70 12.35
N GLN A 208 28.00 8.35 13.44
CA GLN A 208 26.84 9.23 13.41
C GLN A 208 27.01 10.44 12.49
N SER A 209 28.23 10.97 12.38
CA SER A 209 28.53 12.14 11.53
C SER A 209 28.39 11.87 10.02
N ASN A 210 28.48 10.60 9.60
CA ASN A 210 28.56 10.21 8.19
C ASN A 210 27.27 10.51 7.40
N LEU A 211 26.11 10.52 8.06
CA LEU A 211 24.83 10.81 7.38
C LEU A 211 24.80 12.23 6.81
N SER A 212 25.50 13.18 7.46
CA SER A 212 25.58 14.57 7.01
C SER A 212 26.80 14.86 6.14
N ASP A 213 27.70 13.89 5.94
CA ASP A 213 28.85 14.04 5.06
C ASP A 213 28.37 14.08 3.59
N SER A 214 28.69 15.15 2.88
CA SER A 214 28.37 15.32 1.46
C SER A 214 28.81 14.16 0.56
N ARG A 215 29.85 13.41 0.96
CA ARG A 215 30.38 12.25 0.22
C ARG A 215 29.53 11.00 0.44
N TRP A 216 29.04 10.80 1.67
CA TRP A 216 28.37 9.56 2.08
C TRP A 216 26.86 9.68 2.14
N GLY A 217 26.33 10.85 2.44
CA GLY A 217 24.89 11.10 2.58
C GLY A 217 24.06 10.57 1.40
N PRO A 218 24.40 10.89 0.14
CA PRO A 218 23.68 10.36 -1.02
C PRO A 218 23.73 8.82 -1.14
N THR A 219 24.90 8.22 -0.89
CA THR A 219 25.11 6.77 -0.93
C THR A 219 24.31 6.07 0.16
N ILE A 220 24.33 6.60 1.39
CA ILE A 220 23.54 6.10 2.52
C ILE A 220 22.05 6.20 2.17
N HIS A 221 21.58 7.34 1.67
CA HIS A 221 20.18 7.50 1.29
C HIS A 221 19.74 6.48 0.24
N ASN A 222 20.56 6.23 -0.78
CA ASN A 222 20.26 5.20 -1.79
C ASN A 222 20.26 3.78 -1.19
N ALA A 223 21.18 3.47 -0.27
CA ALA A 223 21.20 2.21 0.45
C ALA A 223 19.94 2.02 1.31
N ILE A 224 19.43 3.09 1.95
CA ILE A 224 18.16 3.06 2.69
C ILE A 224 17.00 2.69 1.77
N LEU A 225 16.89 3.36 0.62
CA LEU A 225 15.84 3.05 -0.35
C LEU A 225 15.94 1.61 -0.86
N ALA A 226 17.16 1.12 -1.13
CA ALA A 226 17.39 -0.28 -1.51
C ALA A 226 16.87 -1.25 -0.43
N SER A 227 17.20 -1.00 0.84
CA SER A 227 16.75 -1.84 1.96
C SER A 227 15.23 -1.82 2.12
N LEU A 228 14.58 -0.67 1.93
CA LEU A 228 13.12 -0.56 2.00
C LEU A 228 12.43 -1.26 0.82
N ASP A 229 13.00 -1.20 -0.39
CA ASP A 229 12.46 -1.92 -1.55
C ASP A 229 12.60 -3.44 -1.39
N ASN A 230 13.75 -3.91 -0.93
CA ASN A 230 13.97 -5.32 -0.60
C ASN A 230 12.99 -5.83 0.46
N TRP A 231 12.78 -5.04 1.51
CA TRP A 231 11.80 -5.36 2.56
C TRP A 231 10.36 -5.43 2.02
N ARG A 232 9.96 -4.48 1.16
CA ARG A 232 8.62 -4.50 0.53
C ARG A 232 8.44 -5.71 -0.38
N ASN A 233 9.45 -6.03 -1.17
CA ASN A 233 9.45 -7.18 -2.07
C ASN A 233 9.45 -8.52 -1.31
N ALA A 234 9.99 -8.58 -0.09
CA ALA A 234 9.89 -9.77 0.76
C ALA A 234 8.42 -10.14 1.05
N PHE A 235 7.53 -9.18 1.28
CA PHE A 235 6.10 -9.45 1.41
C PHE A 235 5.50 -10.05 0.14
N ALA A 236 5.86 -9.52 -1.03
CA ALA A 236 5.37 -10.02 -2.32
C ALA A 236 5.77 -11.47 -2.56
N SER A 237 7.02 -11.81 -2.28
CA SER A 237 7.54 -13.19 -2.38
C SER A 237 6.87 -14.11 -1.38
N ALA A 238 6.75 -13.69 -0.11
CA ALA A 238 6.11 -14.48 0.93
C ALA A 238 4.62 -14.74 0.65
N ALA A 239 3.91 -13.75 0.10
CA ALA A 239 2.51 -13.90 -0.28
C ALA A 239 2.33 -14.89 -1.44
N ILE A 240 3.19 -14.86 -2.47
CA ILE A 240 3.15 -15.83 -3.57
C ILE A 240 3.36 -17.25 -3.04
N GLU A 241 4.39 -17.48 -2.22
CA GLU A 241 4.64 -18.81 -1.64
C GLU A 241 3.51 -19.26 -0.70
N ALA A 242 2.93 -18.35 0.09
CA ALA A 242 1.80 -18.69 0.95
C ALA A 242 0.55 -19.10 0.14
N VAL A 243 0.24 -18.38 -0.94
CA VAL A 243 -0.90 -18.74 -1.83
C VAL A 243 -0.61 -20.02 -2.59
N LYS A 244 0.62 -20.23 -3.05
CA LYS A 244 1.07 -21.46 -3.71
C LYS A 244 0.86 -22.68 -2.82
N ASP A 245 1.25 -22.62 -1.55
CA ASP A 245 1.06 -23.72 -0.61
C ASP A 245 -0.42 -24.03 -0.38
N VAL A 246 -1.26 -22.99 -0.29
CA VAL A 246 -2.72 -23.15 -0.19
C VAL A 246 -3.28 -23.82 -1.45
N VAL A 247 -2.88 -23.37 -2.64
CA VAL A 247 -3.30 -23.95 -3.94
C VAL A 247 -2.88 -25.41 -4.07
N ASN A 248 -1.66 -25.75 -3.64
CA ASN A 248 -1.17 -27.12 -3.64
C ASN A 248 -2.03 -28.01 -2.75
N ARG A 249 -2.30 -27.59 -1.49
CA ARG A 249 -3.16 -28.35 -0.56
C ARG A 249 -4.58 -28.55 -1.10
N VAL A 250 -5.15 -27.52 -1.74
CA VAL A 250 -6.48 -27.60 -2.37
C VAL A 250 -6.47 -28.60 -3.53
N SER A 251 -5.41 -28.61 -4.34
CA SER A 251 -5.23 -29.54 -5.45
C SER A 251 -5.06 -30.98 -4.97
N GLU A 252 -4.26 -31.20 -3.92
CA GLU A 252 -4.06 -32.49 -3.26
C GLU A 252 -5.38 -33.04 -2.68
N ALA A 253 -6.21 -32.16 -2.11
CA ALA A 253 -7.55 -32.47 -1.66
C ALA A 253 -8.58 -32.69 -2.80
N ARG A 254 -8.13 -32.68 -4.07
CA ARG A 254 -8.94 -32.84 -5.28
C ARG A 254 -10.07 -31.81 -5.40
N GLN A 255 -9.87 -30.62 -4.84
CA GLN A 255 -10.75 -29.49 -4.99
C GLN A 255 -10.25 -28.59 -6.12
N ASP A 256 -11.14 -27.75 -6.65
CA ASP A 256 -10.79 -26.78 -7.70
C ASP A 256 -10.07 -25.56 -7.10
N PRO A 257 -8.78 -25.33 -7.42
CA PRO A 257 -8.03 -24.18 -6.92
C PRO A 257 -8.59 -22.85 -7.39
N GLN A 258 -9.14 -22.78 -8.61
CA GLN A 258 -9.71 -21.54 -9.14
C GLN A 258 -10.88 -21.07 -8.28
N ASN A 259 -11.84 -21.96 -8.04
CA ASN A 259 -12.98 -21.68 -7.17
C ASN A 259 -12.54 -21.39 -5.73
N TYR A 260 -11.48 -22.03 -5.22
CA TYR A 260 -10.95 -21.72 -3.90
C TYR A 260 -10.38 -20.29 -3.81
N ILE A 261 -9.59 -19.86 -4.81
CA ILE A 261 -9.04 -18.50 -4.88
C ILE A 261 -10.15 -17.45 -4.98
N LEU A 262 -11.20 -17.72 -5.78
CA LEU A 262 -12.38 -16.86 -5.85
C LEU A 262 -13.06 -16.73 -4.47
N ARG A 263 -13.24 -17.84 -3.74
CA ARG A 263 -13.80 -17.83 -2.39
C ARG A 263 -12.99 -17.04 -1.37
N LEU A 264 -11.65 -17.07 -1.46
CA LEU A 264 -10.82 -16.25 -0.58
C LEU A 264 -11.09 -14.75 -0.77
N ARG A 265 -11.40 -14.34 -1.99
CA ARG A 265 -11.64 -12.95 -2.39
C ARG A 265 -13.09 -12.51 -2.22
N GLU A 266 -14.01 -13.38 -1.84
CA GLU A 266 -15.41 -13.02 -1.58
C GLU A 266 -15.52 -11.89 -0.53
N GLY A 267 -16.55 -11.05 -0.69
CA GLY A 267 -16.79 -9.88 0.14
C GLY A 267 -16.17 -8.59 -0.41
N ASP A 268 -16.52 -7.46 0.19
CA ASP A 268 -15.84 -6.18 -0.10
C ASP A 268 -14.46 -6.13 0.60
N HIS A 269 -13.72 -5.04 0.39
CA HIS A 269 -12.39 -4.85 0.99
C HIS A 269 -12.36 -4.91 2.53
N ARG A 270 -13.52 -4.84 3.22
CA ARG A 270 -13.65 -4.93 4.69
C ARG A 270 -13.91 -6.36 5.16
N PHE A 271 -14.39 -7.23 4.27
CA PHE A 271 -14.86 -8.56 4.61
C PHE A 271 -14.26 -9.67 3.75
N ARG A 272 -13.08 -9.45 3.18
CA ARG A 272 -12.33 -10.50 2.48
C ARG A 272 -12.19 -11.73 3.36
N ARG A 273 -12.53 -12.90 2.82
CA ARG A 273 -12.54 -14.16 3.58
C ARG A 273 -11.16 -14.48 4.16
N TYR A 274 -10.09 -14.24 3.40
CA TYR A 274 -8.72 -14.45 3.85
C TYR A 274 -8.27 -13.51 4.98
N TYR A 275 -9.08 -12.57 5.46
CA TYR A 275 -8.74 -11.82 6.67
C TYR A 275 -8.90 -12.65 7.94
N PHE A 276 -9.77 -13.65 7.93
CA PHE A 276 -10.21 -14.33 9.14
C PHE A 276 -9.58 -15.71 9.25
N THR A 277 -9.39 -16.21 10.48
CA THR A 277 -8.95 -17.59 10.70
C THR A 277 -10.04 -18.59 10.37
N ASP A 278 -11.29 -18.20 10.61
CA ASP A 278 -12.47 -19.01 10.37
C ASP A 278 -13.65 -18.10 9.98
N VAL A 279 -14.42 -18.57 9.00
CA VAL A 279 -15.65 -17.93 8.52
C VAL A 279 -16.71 -19.03 8.43
N SER A 280 -17.63 -19.00 9.39
CA SER A 280 -18.77 -19.92 9.50
C SER A 280 -20.08 -19.15 9.44
N GLU A 281 -21.21 -19.85 9.46
CA GLU A 281 -22.54 -19.24 9.54
C GLU A 281 -23.17 -19.52 10.90
N ASP A 282 -23.96 -18.58 11.42
CA ASP A 282 -24.81 -18.81 12.59
C ASP A 282 -26.11 -19.55 12.22
N GLU A 283 -26.97 -19.83 13.21
CA GLU A 283 -28.27 -20.50 12.99
C GLU A 283 -29.21 -19.73 12.05
N ARG A 284 -28.92 -18.45 11.76
CA ARG A 284 -29.70 -17.57 10.87
C ARG A 284 -29.02 -17.37 9.52
N GLY A 285 -27.95 -18.12 9.23
CA GLY A 285 -27.17 -17.98 8.01
C GLY A 285 -26.32 -16.71 7.95
N GLN A 286 -26.07 -16.03 9.08
CA GLN A 286 -25.22 -14.84 9.12
C GLN A 286 -23.75 -15.23 9.30
N PRO A 287 -22.81 -14.58 8.60
CA PRO A 287 -21.40 -14.92 8.66
C PRO A 287 -20.80 -14.56 10.03
N ILE A 288 -20.42 -15.57 10.80
CA ILE A 288 -19.57 -15.47 11.99
C ILE A 288 -18.11 -15.47 11.51
N ARG A 289 -17.36 -14.45 11.94
CA ARG A 289 -15.96 -14.26 11.54
C ARG A 289 -15.08 -14.25 12.78
N LYS A 290 -14.05 -15.11 12.81
CA LYS A 290 -13.13 -15.23 13.94
C LYS A 290 -11.71 -14.81 13.53
N GLY A 291 -10.92 -14.35 14.51
CA GLY A 291 -9.52 -13.99 14.30
C GLY A 291 -9.29 -12.99 13.16
N PRO A 292 -9.83 -11.77 13.24
CA PRO A 292 -9.61 -10.77 12.20
C PRO A 292 -8.12 -10.46 12.03
N PHE A 293 -7.66 -10.53 10.79
CA PHE A 293 -6.27 -10.39 10.35
C PHE A 293 -5.29 -11.43 10.93
N GLN A 294 -5.79 -12.61 11.29
CA GLN A 294 -4.98 -13.71 11.86
C GLN A 294 -4.94 -14.95 10.96
N SER A 295 -5.43 -14.88 9.73
CA SER A 295 -5.35 -16.00 8.78
C SER A 295 -3.91 -16.42 8.51
N GLU A 296 -3.71 -17.64 8.01
CA GLU A 296 -2.38 -18.14 7.62
C GLU A 296 -1.71 -17.22 6.59
N LEU A 297 -2.45 -16.79 5.55
CA LEU A 297 -1.90 -15.92 4.51
C LEU A 297 -1.39 -14.59 5.08
N ILE A 298 -2.18 -13.94 5.95
CA ILE A 298 -1.77 -12.68 6.59
C ILE A 298 -0.61 -12.91 7.54
N SER A 299 -0.72 -13.89 8.43
CA SER A 299 0.28 -14.13 9.47
C SER A 299 1.63 -14.49 8.86
N ARG A 300 1.66 -15.35 7.85
CA ARG A 300 2.88 -15.76 7.16
C ARG A 300 3.50 -14.61 6.36
N THR A 301 2.70 -13.84 5.63
CA THR A 301 3.22 -12.69 4.87
C THR A 301 3.72 -11.60 5.81
N PHE A 302 2.95 -11.27 6.84
CA PHE A 302 3.30 -10.23 7.82
C PHE A 302 4.52 -10.62 8.67
N SER A 303 4.81 -11.92 8.82
CA SER A 303 6.00 -12.41 9.51
C SER A 303 7.31 -11.87 8.94
N GLU A 304 7.36 -11.51 7.64
CA GLU A 304 8.56 -10.93 7.00
C GLU A 304 8.99 -9.62 7.68
N HIS A 305 8.04 -8.84 8.20
CA HIS A 305 8.38 -7.66 8.99
C HIS A 305 9.14 -8.05 10.25
N PHE A 306 8.64 -9.04 10.99
CA PHE A 306 9.23 -9.49 12.25
C PHE A 306 10.57 -10.20 12.07
N LYS A 307 10.78 -10.94 10.97
CA LYS A 307 12.07 -11.53 10.63
C LYS A 307 13.18 -10.48 10.57
N VAL A 308 12.89 -9.32 10.00
CA VAL A 308 13.86 -8.23 9.91
C VAL A 308 14.03 -7.52 11.25
N ILE A 309 12.93 -7.13 11.89
CA ILE A 309 13.02 -6.28 13.08
C ILE A 309 13.42 -7.06 14.33
N ASN A 310 13.36 -8.40 14.38
CA ASN A 310 13.73 -9.19 15.56
C ASN A 310 15.15 -8.92 16.08
N SER A 311 16.05 -8.39 15.23
CA SER A 311 17.41 -7.97 15.59
C SER A 311 17.50 -6.62 16.31
N VAL A 312 16.45 -5.78 16.29
CA VAL A 312 16.45 -4.48 16.98
C VAL A 312 16.48 -4.70 18.49
N GLN A 313 17.45 -4.05 19.14
CA GLN A 313 17.62 -4.11 20.58
C GLN A 313 16.39 -3.52 21.30
N PRO A 314 15.93 -4.10 22.43
CA PRO A 314 14.73 -3.65 23.14
C PRO A 314 14.68 -2.14 23.45
N GLU A 315 15.82 -1.54 23.80
CA GLU A 315 15.99 -0.11 24.09
C GLU A 315 15.76 0.82 22.89
N HIS A 316 15.88 0.28 21.67
CA HIS A 316 15.71 1.02 20.42
C HIS A 316 14.37 0.75 19.75
N ARG A 317 13.55 -0.14 20.34
CA ARG A 317 12.23 -0.50 19.80
C ARG A 317 11.31 0.69 19.78
N LEU A 318 10.72 0.94 18.61
CA LEU A 318 9.72 1.97 18.46
C LEU A 318 8.38 1.53 19.03
N VAL A 319 7.75 2.41 19.79
CA VAL A 319 6.39 2.23 20.29
C VAL A 319 5.43 2.58 19.16
N GLY A 320 4.98 1.59 18.41
CA GLY A 320 4.04 1.81 17.31
C GLY A 320 3.46 0.50 16.78
N ARG A 321 2.24 0.58 16.26
CA ARG A 321 1.66 -0.52 15.49
C ARG A 321 2.27 -0.49 14.10
N ALA A 322 2.78 -1.64 13.64
CA ALA A 322 3.28 -1.82 12.28
C ALA A 322 2.13 -1.87 11.25
N THR A 323 1.30 -0.82 11.22
CA THR A 323 0.10 -0.73 10.39
C THR A 323 0.45 -0.68 8.90
N GLY A 324 1.48 0.07 8.50
CA GLY A 324 1.95 0.08 7.12
C GLY A 324 2.41 -1.29 6.64
N ALA A 325 3.12 -2.03 7.50
CA ALA A 325 3.62 -3.36 7.19
C ALA A 325 2.50 -4.40 7.00
N ILE A 326 1.47 -4.41 7.85
CA ILE A 326 0.33 -5.32 7.65
C ILE A 326 -0.51 -4.93 6.43
N VAL A 327 -0.65 -3.64 6.13
CA VAL A 327 -1.34 -3.18 4.91
C VAL A 327 -0.56 -3.60 3.65
N LEU A 328 0.77 -3.47 3.64
CA LEU A 328 1.63 -3.99 2.57
C LEU A 328 1.49 -5.51 2.42
N SER A 329 1.38 -6.24 3.53
CA SER A 329 1.15 -7.70 3.51
C SER A 329 -0.19 -8.05 2.85
N ILE A 330 -1.26 -7.32 3.17
CA ILE A 330 -2.58 -7.53 2.56
C ILE A 330 -2.55 -7.21 1.06
N LEU A 331 -1.88 -6.12 0.65
CA LEU A 331 -1.70 -5.77 -0.76
C LEU A 331 -0.91 -6.84 -1.52
N ALA A 332 0.15 -7.39 -0.91
CA ALA A 332 0.93 -8.48 -1.48
C ALA A 332 0.09 -9.75 -1.67
N ILE A 333 -0.81 -10.06 -0.73
CA ILE A 333 -1.76 -11.18 -0.83
C ILE A 333 -2.77 -10.92 -1.94
N GLU A 334 -3.40 -9.74 -2.04
CA GLU A 334 -4.30 -9.40 -3.16
C GLU A 334 -3.58 -9.56 -4.51
N ARG A 335 -2.30 -9.16 -4.59
CA ARG A 335 -1.48 -9.41 -5.78
C ARG A 335 -1.31 -10.90 -6.07
N ALA A 336 -0.89 -11.68 -5.09
CA ALA A 336 -0.70 -13.11 -5.25
C ALA A 336 -2.01 -13.81 -5.66
N LEU A 337 -3.14 -13.48 -5.03
CA LEU A 337 -4.46 -14.04 -5.38
C LEU A 337 -4.91 -13.64 -6.80
N ASN A 338 -4.55 -12.44 -7.28
CA ASN A 338 -4.79 -12.06 -8.68
C ASN A 338 -3.98 -12.94 -9.64
N PHE A 339 -2.72 -13.22 -9.33
CA PHE A 339 -1.87 -14.08 -10.17
C PHE A 339 -2.33 -15.53 -10.19
N TYR A 340 -2.99 -15.99 -9.14
CA TYR A 340 -3.58 -17.33 -9.05
C TYR A 340 -5.07 -17.38 -9.48
N SER A 341 -5.58 -16.34 -10.15
CA SER A 341 -7.01 -16.23 -10.48
C SER A 341 -7.51 -17.33 -11.44
N SER A 342 -6.63 -17.96 -12.23
CA SER A 342 -6.93 -19.12 -13.08
C SER A 342 -6.77 -20.47 -12.36
N GLY A 343 -6.38 -20.46 -11.07
CA GLY A 343 -5.96 -21.66 -10.33
C GLY A 343 -4.50 -22.06 -10.55
N THR A 344 -3.79 -21.39 -11.47
CA THR A 344 -2.34 -21.56 -11.68
C THR A 344 -1.63 -20.21 -11.59
N LEU A 345 -0.30 -20.22 -11.35
CA LEU A 345 0.47 -18.99 -11.20
C LEU A 345 0.69 -18.32 -12.56
N GLU A 346 0.06 -17.18 -12.77
CA GLU A 346 0.21 -16.34 -13.96
C GLU A 346 0.67 -14.93 -13.55
N ILE A 347 1.97 -14.67 -13.70
CA ILE A 347 2.54 -13.34 -13.43
C ILE A 347 2.48 -12.52 -14.72
N PRO A 348 1.76 -11.38 -14.75
CA PRO A 348 1.75 -10.49 -15.89
C PRO A 348 3.17 -10.02 -16.24
N PRO A 349 3.54 -9.99 -17.53
CA PRO A 349 4.86 -9.53 -17.92
C PRO A 349 5.01 -8.01 -17.71
N GLY A 350 6.22 -7.58 -17.37
CA GLY A 350 6.56 -6.15 -17.24
C GLY A 350 6.09 -5.52 -15.94
N GLN A 351 5.82 -4.22 -15.97
CA GLN A 351 5.53 -3.42 -14.77
C GLN A 351 4.30 -3.92 -14.02
N GLU A 352 3.27 -4.43 -14.71
CA GLU A 352 2.04 -4.93 -14.05
C GLU A 352 2.31 -6.10 -13.09
N GLY A 353 3.37 -6.87 -13.34
CA GLY A 353 3.84 -7.93 -12.46
C GLY A 353 4.54 -7.41 -11.20
N GLU A 354 5.01 -6.17 -11.15
CA GLU A 354 5.86 -5.67 -10.06
C GLU A 354 5.06 -5.25 -8.82
N PHE A 355 5.61 -5.54 -7.63
CA PHE A 355 5.06 -5.08 -6.36
C PHE A 355 5.60 -3.70 -6.00
N SER A 356 5.08 -2.68 -6.67
CA SER A 356 5.51 -1.30 -6.53
C SER A 356 4.37 -0.36 -6.12
N ARG A 357 4.73 0.81 -5.57
CA ARG A 357 3.78 1.89 -5.26
C ARG A 357 2.97 2.28 -6.49
N ALA A 358 3.60 2.33 -7.67
CA ALA A 358 2.92 2.75 -8.91
C ALA A 358 1.75 1.84 -9.29
N ASN A 359 1.84 0.55 -8.98
CA ASN A 359 0.82 -0.45 -9.33
C ASN A 359 -0.22 -0.66 -8.22
N TRP A 360 0.22 -0.60 -6.97
CA TRP A 360 -0.56 -1.10 -5.81
C TRP A 360 -0.93 -0.02 -4.78
N ASP A 361 -0.48 1.23 -4.94
CA ASP A 361 -1.00 2.37 -4.17
C ASP A 361 -2.33 2.88 -4.76
N ASP A 362 -2.93 3.85 -4.08
CA ASP A 362 -4.08 4.60 -4.59
C ASP A 362 -3.71 5.30 -5.91
N LYS A 363 -4.57 5.16 -6.93
CA LYS A 363 -4.34 5.76 -8.26
C LYS A 363 -5.56 6.49 -8.75
N THR A 364 -5.34 7.52 -9.56
CA THR A 364 -6.43 8.23 -10.25
C THR A 364 -6.39 7.85 -11.72
N THR A 365 -7.47 7.27 -12.23
CA THR A 365 -7.62 6.92 -13.65
C THR A 365 -8.67 7.81 -14.30
N ILE A 366 -8.51 8.11 -15.58
CA ILE A 366 -9.52 8.86 -16.33
C ILE A 366 -10.44 7.86 -17.01
N LEU A 367 -11.69 7.76 -16.58
CA LEU A 367 -12.73 6.95 -17.22
C LEU A 367 -13.79 7.90 -17.80
N GLN A 368 -14.05 7.79 -19.10
CA GLN A 368 -15.04 8.62 -19.80
C GLN A 368 -14.81 10.14 -19.61
N GLY A 369 -13.55 10.57 -19.60
CA GLY A 369 -13.18 11.98 -19.41
C GLY A 369 -13.31 12.50 -17.98
N ARG A 370 -13.66 11.65 -17.01
CA ARG A 370 -13.73 12.00 -15.58
C ARG A 370 -12.63 11.30 -14.80
N ALA A 371 -12.06 11.99 -13.82
CA ALA A 371 -11.10 11.41 -12.89
C ALA A 371 -11.83 10.49 -11.89
N HIS A 372 -11.42 9.23 -11.84
CA HIS A 372 -11.88 8.21 -10.91
C HIS A 372 -10.73 7.80 -10.00
N ALA A 373 -10.93 7.94 -8.69
CA ALA A 373 -9.95 7.49 -7.70
C ALA A 373 -10.17 5.99 -7.38
N ILE A 374 -9.17 5.18 -7.69
CA ILE A 374 -9.07 3.78 -7.29
C ILE A 374 -8.30 3.76 -5.97
N ARG A 375 -9.01 3.44 -4.88
CA ARG A 375 -8.52 3.55 -3.50
C ARG A 375 -8.08 2.19 -2.94
N THR A 376 -7.04 1.58 -3.52
CA THR A 376 -6.56 0.25 -3.09
C THR A 376 -5.96 0.29 -1.68
N THR A 377 -5.00 1.18 -1.45
CA THR A 377 -4.23 1.23 -0.20
C THR A 377 -5.02 1.94 0.90
N SER A 378 -5.66 3.08 0.61
CA SER A 378 -6.41 3.82 1.64
C SER A 378 -7.62 3.06 2.19
N GLN A 379 -8.28 2.24 1.37
CA GLN A 379 -9.36 1.38 1.84
C GLN A 379 -8.88 0.36 2.87
N ILE A 380 -7.79 -0.36 2.57
CA ILE A 380 -7.21 -1.34 3.50
C ILE A 380 -6.64 -0.63 4.74
N GLN A 381 -5.95 0.49 4.57
CA GLN A 381 -5.44 1.30 5.69
C GLN A 381 -6.57 1.73 6.64
N SER A 382 -7.76 2.04 6.12
CA SER A 382 -8.90 2.46 6.93
C SER A 382 -9.39 1.39 7.92
N LEU A 383 -9.06 0.11 7.68
CA LEU A 383 -9.40 -1.01 8.57
C LEU A 383 -8.65 -0.94 9.90
N PHE A 384 -7.51 -0.27 9.94
CA PHE A 384 -6.65 -0.11 11.11
C PHE A 384 -6.72 1.29 11.73
N GLY A 385 -7.57 2.17 11.19
CA GLY A 385 -7.79 3.50 11.73
C GLY A 385 -8.84 3.51 12.84
N ARG A 386 -9.35 4.72 13.10
CA ARG A 386 -10.46 4.93 14.04
C ARG A 386 -11.82 4.85 13.33
N ASN A 387 -12.84 4.40 14.05
CA ASN A 387 -14.22 4.46 13.60
C ASN A 387 -14.78 5.90 13.75
N ARG A 388 -16.08 6.08 13.45
CA ARG A 388 -16.74 7.40 13.56
C ARG A 388 -16.77 7.94 14.99
N ASP A 389 -16.73 7.05 15.98
CA ASP A 389 -16.72 7.38 17.40
C ASP A 389 -15.31 7.67 17.94
N GLY A 390 -14.30 7.66 17.07
CA GLY A 390 -12.90 7.86 17.45
C GLY A 390 -12.24 6.64 18.12
N VAL A 391 -12.93 5.50 18.16
CA VAL A 391 -12.42 4.24 18.72
C VAL A 391 -11.58 3.52 17.68
N GLU A 392 -10.40 3.04 18.09
CA GLU A 392 -9.54 2.18 17.26
C GLU A 392 -10.31 0.94 16.79
N ARG A 393 -10.33 0.69 15.47
CA ARG A 393 -11.03 -0.48 14.89
C ARG A 393 -10.39 -1.80 15.31
N VAL A 394 -9.08 -1.78 15.56
CA VAL A 394 -8.32 -2.89 16.13
C VAL A 394 -7.88 -2.48 17.52
N SER A 395 -8.39 -3.15 18.55
CA SER A 395 -7.97 -2.89 19.93
C SER A 395 -6.52 -3.32 20.15
N VAL A 396 -5.90 -2.89 21.26
CA VAL A 396 -4.51 -3.25 21.57
C VAL A 396 -4.37 -4.75 21.76
N GLU A 397 -5.36 -5.38 22.40
CA GLU A 397 -5.41 -6.82 22.64
C GLU A 397 -5.46 -7.60 21.32
N LYS A 398 -6.36 -7.19 20.41
CA LYS A 398 -6.45 -7.79 19.08
C LYS A 398 -5.19 -7.59 18.25
N TRP A 399 -4.56 -6.41 18.36
CA TRP A 399 -3.28 -6.16 17.71
C TRP A 399 -2.19 -7.11 18.21
N ASN A 400 -2.13 -7.33 19.53
CA ASN A 400 -1.17 -8.26 20.13
C ASN A 400 -1.41 -9.71 19.67
N GLU A 401 -2.66 -10.12 19.50
CA GLU A 401 -2.98 -11.44 18.92
C GLU A 401 -2.49 -11.58 17.47
N ILE A 402 -2.69 -10.54 16.64
CA ILE A 402 -2.20 -10.50 15.26
C ILE A 402 -0.66 -10.62 15.23
N VAL A 403 0.03 -9.82 16.06
CA VAL A 403 1.49 -9.85 16.16
C VAL A 403 1.97 -11.22 16.62
N LYS A 404 1.37 -11.78 17.68
CA LYS A 404 1.71 -13.10 18.20
C LYS A 404 1.60 -14.17 17.10
N LYS A 405 0.51 -14.17 16.35
CA LYS A 405 0.29 -15.14 15.26
C LYS A 405 1.30 -14.99 14.13
N ALA A 406 1.65 -13.77 13.75
CA ALA A 406 2.69 -13.54 12.74
C ALA A 406 4.10 -13.97 13.21
N MET A 407 4.42 -13.78 14.49
CA MET A 407 5.72 -14.18 15.05
C MET A 407 5.92 -15.70 15.09
N GLU A 408 4.85 -16.50 15.16
CA GLU A 408 4.93 -17.97 15.02
C GLU A 408 5.58 -18.37 13.68
N TYR A 409 5.33 -17.62 12.60
CA TYR A 409 5.93 -17.84 11.27
C TYR A 409 7.29 -17.18 11.07
N ALA A 410 7.66 -16.22 11.93
CA ALA A 410 8.98 -15.58 11.88
C ALA A 410 10.08 -16.44 12.52
N SER A 411 9.70 -17.43 13.32
CA SER A 411 10.62 -18.31 14.04
C SER A 411 11.17 -19.41 13.10
N PRO A 412 12.49 -19.62 13.01
CA PRO A 412 13.10 -20.60 12.10
C PRO A 412 12.69 -22.07 12.30
N SER A 413 12.00 -22.40 13.40
CA SER A 413 11.85 -23.77 13.89
C SER A 413 10.51 -24.46 13.59
N SER A 414 9.58 -23.85 12.85
CA SER A 414 8.21 -24.40 12.74
C SER A 414 7.85 -25.06 11.40
N GLN A 415 8.78 -25.23 10.46
CA GLN A 415 8.49 -25.76 9.11
C GLN A 415 9.15 -27.10 8.74
N MET A 416 9.64 -27.90 9.70
CA MET A 416 10.41 -29.13 9.38
C MET A 416 9.94 -30.43 10.06
N LEU A 417 8.76 -30.51 10.69
CA LEU A 417 8.32 -31.75 11.35
C LEU A 417 6.79 -31.93 11.35
N GLU A 418 6.21 -32.16 10.18
CA GLU A 418 4.92 -32.85 10.05
C GLU A 418 4.95 -33.61 8.72
N GLY A 419 5.42 -34.85 8.75
CA GLY A 419 5.57 -35.67 7.55
C GLY A 419 6.69 -36.71 7.62
N VAL A 420 6.76 -37.47 8.71
CA VAL A 420 7.28 -38.85 8.63
C VAL A 420 6.31 -39.69 9.44
N ASP A 421 5.35 -40.29 8.74
CA ASP A 421 4.56 -41.39 9.26
C ASP A 421 5.52 -42.55 9.58
N GLU A 422 5.82 -42.73 10.87
CA GLU A 422 6.44 -43.95 11.38
C GLU A 422 5.38 -45.06 11.51
N ASP A 423 4.76 -45.48 10.41
CA ASP A 423 3.84 -46.62 10.40
C ASP A 423 3.97 -47.37 9.05
N GLU A 424 4.98 -48.25 8.94
CA GLU A 424 4.92 -49.55 8.22
C GLU A 424 6.33 -50.17 8.20
N MET A 425 6.71 -50.86 9.28
CA MET A 425 7.64 -51.98 9.21
C MET A 425 6.96 -53.21 9.81
N ASP A 426 5.96 -53.71 9.09
CA ASP A 426 5.65 -55.12 9.08
C ASP A 426 6.43 -55.74 7.91
N GLU A 427 7.45 -56.55 8.18
CA GLU A 427 7.63 -57.82 7.44
C GLU A 427 8.67 -58.71 8.12
N ASP A 428 8.09 -59.62 8.88
CA ASP A 428 8.56 -60.97 9.18
C ASP A 428 9.22 -61.63 7.95
N PHE A 429 10.56 -61.71 7.92
CA PHE A 429 11.27 -62.67 7.07
C PHE A 429 12.20 -63.53 7.92
N THR A 430 11.67 -64.70 8.24
CA THR A 430 12.41 -65.89 8.63
C THR A 430 13.17 -66.46 7.43
N TYR A 431 14.46 -66.77 7.62
CA TYR A 431 15.11 -67.98 7.08
C TYR A 431 16.34 -68.35 7.92
#